data_AF-A0A2G6CL55-F1
#
_entry.id   AF-A0A2G6CL55-F1
#
_cell.length_a   1.000
_cell.length_b   1.000
_cell.length_c   1.000
_cell.angle_alpha   90.00
_cell.angle_beta   90.00
_cell.angle_gamma   90.00
#
_symmetry.space_group_name_H-M   'P 1'
#
loop_
_entity.id
_entity.type
_entity.pdbx_description
1 polymer ?
#
loop_
_entity_poly.entity_id
_entity_poly.type
_entity_poly.pdbx_seq_one_letter_code
_entity_poly.pdbx_strand_id
1 'polypeptide(L)'
;MRYVLGVALAGLLASACSVGMRDDPNTARPDQGPGVDNGALDTTGNLAADQGPRPDQGPRPDKGPSCGNGRRESGEDCDGSELGGASCESQGFAGGALACKGSCRYDVSGCTRCGNGSIDDGEACDGAQLGGASCKSLGFAHGTLSCDAGCRLDKSSCVSIGCGDGARSGAEECEGQDLDGKTCTSLGFDSGQLRCASNCTFDTSGCWRCGDGIITAPEVCDGSNLGSHTCKTQGFYGGVLGCQPGCKLLDTSGCHDCGDGVMNTDEECDSADHGGKTCKSLGYDGGTLSCDGSCKLVTSGCYGCGDGALQSQEQCDGALLGGQTCAGLGFDGGNLTCKANCTYETSGCHRCGDGTKNGLEPCDGSDLGGQTCGSLGQGTGTLACTGSCTFDTSACGATTGALVISELMPDPSAVVDAKGEWIEIYNADNKTINLKGWKLKDLGSDSHVIASDVLIPPGGYVVLGNNDDSATNGGVTVRYDYGGTWYLGNSGDEVLLFDPQDTLIDQVVYGGTWHTAGASISLTNLGADNNV
;
A
#
# COMPACT_ATOMS: atom_id res chain seq x y z
N MET A 1 -38.96 -28.52 0.95
CA MET A 1 -39.10 -29.26 -0.32
C MET A 1 -37.73 -29.76 -0.76
N ARG A 2 -37.65 -30.76 -1.65
CA ARG A 2 -36.37 -31.21 -2.24
C ARG A 2 -36.05 -30.40 -3.50
N TYR A 3 -34.77 -30.16 -3.77
CA TYR A 3 -34.15 -30.60 -5.02
C TYR A 3 -32.64 -30.81 -4.84
N VAL A 4 -32.11 -31.86 -5.46
CA VAL A 4 -30.67 -32.19 -5.52
C VAL A 4 -30.41 -32.67 -6.95
N LEU A 5 -29.42 -32.08 -7.61
CA LEU A 5 -28.85 -32.50 -8.90
C LEU A 5 -27.55 -31.69 -9.11
N GLY A 6 -26.47 -32.21 -9.71
CA GLY A 6 -26.17 -33.58 -10.15
C GLY A 6 -24.77 -33.63 -10.77
N VAL A 7 -24.05 -34.75 -10.65
CA VAL A 7 -22.66 -34.92 -11.13
C VAL A 7 -22.60 -35.81 -12.38
N ALA A 8 -21.99 -35.31 -13.46
CA ALA A 8 -21.52 -36.04 -14.66
C ALA A 8 -20.86 -35.01 -15.63
N LEU A 9 -19.94 -35.34 -16.56
CA LEU A 9 -19.24 -36.59 -16.91
C LEU A 9 -17.82 -36.24 -17.43
N ALA A 10 -16.97 -37.24 -17.68
CA ALA A 10 -15.61 -37.07 -18.21
C ALA A 10 -15.47 -37.48 -19.69
N GLY A 11 -14.40 -37.02 -20.35
CA GLY A 11 -13.58 -37.93 -21.17
C GLY A 11 -13.15 -37.53 -22.59
N LEU A 12 -11.94 -38.01 -22.93
CA LEU A 12 -11.53 -38.61 -24.21
C LEU A 12 -11.37 -37.75 -25.49
N LEU A 13 -10.11 -37.47 -25.86
CA LEU A 13 -9.31 -38.10 -26.95
C LEU A 13 -8.01 -37.26 -27.16
N ALA A 14 -6.80 -37.80 -26.98
CA ALA A 14 -6.01 -38.65 -27.90
C ALA A 14 -5.40 -37.90 -29.11
N SER A 15 -4.29 -38.31 -29.73
CA SER A 15 -3.08 -39.06 -29.32
C SER A 15 -2.12 -39.11 -30.54
N ALA A 16 -0.81 -39.03 -30.30
CA ALA A 16 0.30 -39.47 -31.17
C ALA A 16 0.32 -39.11 -32.68
N CYS A 17 1.39 -38.41 -33.09
CA CYS A 17 2.23 -38.88 -34.21
C CYS A 17 3.69 -38.49 -33.97
N SER A 18 4.65 -39.25 -34.51
CA SER A 18 6.07 -39.20 -34.11
C SER A 18 7.04 -39.42 -35.29
N VAL A 19 8.34 -39.18 -35.03
CA VAL A 19 9.55 -39.58 -35.81
C VAL A 19 10.01 -38.63 -36.92
N GLY A 20 11.35 -38.39 -36.97
CA GLY A 20 12.08 -37.60 -37.98
C GLY A 20 12.84 -36.41 -37.36
N MET A 21 13.89 -36.57 -36.53
CA MET A 21 15.17 -37.28 -36.70
C MET A 21 16.16 -36.62 -37.70
N ARG A 22 17.32 -36.19 -37.16
CA ARG A 22 18.62 -35.80 -37.76
C ARG A 22 18.93 -34.31 -38.04
N ASP A 23 19.93 -33.82 -37.30
CA ASP A 23 21.28 -33.37 -37.74
C ASP A 23 21.34 -32.53 -39.05
N ASP A 24 21.99 -31.35 -39.13
CA ASP A 24 23.20 -30.83 -38.45
C ASP A 24 23.19 -29.28 -38.25
N PRO A 25 24.07 -28.72 -37.39
CA PRO A 25 24.20 -27.27 -37.18
C PRO A 25 25.15 -26.58 -38.19
N ASN A 26 24.80 -25.36 -38.61
CA ASN A 26 25.69 -24.46 -39.36
C ASN A 26 25.73 -23.08 -38.71
N THR A 27 26.68 -22.87 -37.79
CA THR A 27 26.88 -21.61 -37.06
C THR A 27 27.87 -20.70 -37.78
N ALA A 28 27.38 -19.57 -38.30
CA ALA A 28 28.21 -18.57 -38.93
C ALA A 28 28.97 -17.69 -37.91
N ARG A 29 30.21 -17.33 -38.30
CA ARG A 29 31.03 -16.20 -37.81
C ARG A 29 30.30 -14.84 -37.92
N PRO A 30 30.79 -13.71 -37.35
CA PRO A 30 32.20 -13.37 -37.02
C PRO A 30 32.35 -12.77 -35.59
N ASP A 31 33.38 -12.01 -35.15
CA ASP A 31 34.63 -11.45 -35.73
C ASP A 31 35.64 -11.24 -34.55
N GLN A 32 36.97 -11.10 -34.68
CA GLN A 32 37.75 -9.98 -35.26
C GLN A 32 39.22 -10.41 -35.49
N GLY A 33 39.97 -9.68 -36.34
CA GLY A 33 41.44 -9.73 -36.49
C GLY A 33 42.16 -8.66 -35.65
N PRO A 34 43.28 -8.03 -36.10
CA PRO A 34 44.08 -8.23 -37.34
C PRO A 34 45.52 -8.74 -37.05
N GLY A 35 46.26 -9.34 -38.00
CA GLY A 35 46.95 -8.73 -39.16
C GLY A 35 48.42 -9.23 -39.18
N VAL A 36 49.31 -9.06 -40.16
CA VAL A 36 49.40 -8.47 -41.53
C VAL A 36 50.81 -8.87 -42.06
N ASP A 37 51.21 -8.97 -43.34
CA ASP A 37 50.66 -8.98 -44.73
C ASP A 37 51.87 -9.43 -45.64
N ASN A 38 51.87 -9.84 -46.92
CA ASN A 38 50.95 -9.90 -48.07
C ASN A 38 51.25 -11.21 -48.89
N GLY A 39 51.09 -11.24 -50.22
CA GLY A 39 51.49 -12.37 -51.09
C GLY A 39 51.29 -12.25 -52.63
N ALA A 40 50.53 -11.27 -53.12
CA ALA A 40 50.25 -10.98 -54.55
C ALA A 40 49.49 -12.04 -55.40
N LEU A 41 48.86 -11.56 -56.48
CA LEU A 41 47.99 -12.28 -57.43
C LEU A 41 48.43 -11.99 -58.89
N ASP A 42 47.96 -12.80 -59.84
CA ASP A 42 47.75 -12.39 -61.23
C ASP A 42 46.31 -12.75 -61.68
N THR A 43 45.89 -12.29 -62.86
CA THR A 43 44.60 -11.61 -63.03
C THR A 43 43.67 -12.17 -64.10
N THR A 44 44.00 -13.32 -64.72
CA THR A 44 43.16 -13.97 -65.75
C THR A 44 42.83 -15.42 -65.38
N GLY A 45 41.60 -15.66 -64.91
CA GLY A 45 41.17 -16.99 -64.44
C GLY A 45 40.95 -18.04 -65.54
N ASN A 46 40.92 -19.31 -65.10
CA ASN A 46 40.61 -20.56 -65.83
C ASN A 46 41.68 -21.16 -66.76
N LEU A 47 42.37 -22.17 -66.23
CA LEU A 47 42.31 -23.57 -66.69
C LEU A 47 42.06 -23.85 -68.20
N ALA A 48 43.06 -24.44 -68.87
CA ALA A 48 42.93 -25.67 -69.68
C ALA A 48 44.32 -26.19 -70.13
N ALA A 49 44.38 -27.44 -70.58
CA ALA A 49 45.53 -28.01 -71.29
C ALA A 49 45.23 -28.09 -72.81
N ASP A 50 46.26 -28.19 -73.67
CA ASP A 50 46.61 -29.43 -74.40
C ASP A 50 47.86 -29.22 -75.32
N GLN A 51 48.05 -30.03 -76.36
CA GLN A 51 49.37 -30.32 -76.98
C GLN A 51 49.93 -29.26 -77.97
N GLY A 52 51.18 -29.49 -78.44
CA GLY A 52 51.92 -28.62 -79.39
C GLY A 52 51.52 -28.76 -80.88
N PRO A 53 52.44 -28.76 -81.89
CA PRO A 53 53.91 -28.89 -81.81
C PRO A 53 54.81 -28.07 -82.82
N ARG A 54 56.07 -27.78 -82.41
CA ARG A 54 57.30 -27.64 -83.26
C ARG A 54 57.30 -26.52 -84.36
N PRO A 55 58.37 -26.29 -85.17
CA PRO A 55 59.77 -26.77 -85.17
C PRO A 55 60.84 -25.62 -85.11
N ASP A 56 62.18 -25.79 -85.01
CA ASP A 56 63.04 -26.95 -84.67
C ASP A 56 64.09 -26.56 -83.58
N GLN A 57 65.45 -26.52 -83.65
CA GLN A 57 66.54 -26.79 -84.62
C GLN A 57 67.58 -27.77 -84.01
N GLY A 58 67.79 -28.93 -84.64
CA GLY A 58 69.11 -29.58 -84.77
C GLY A 58 69.70 -30.35 -83.55
N PRO A 59 70.06 -31.65 -83.68
CA PRO A 59 70.57 -32.47 -82.58
C PRO A 59 72.08 -32.73 -82.59
N ARG A 60 72.64 -33.13 -81.43
CA ARG A 60 73.87 -33.96 -81.24
C ARG A 60 73.91 -34.53 -79.79
N PRO A 61 74.68 -35.61 -79.51
CA PRO A 61 74.03 -36.85 -79.08
C PRO A 61 74.38 -37.32 -77.66
N ASP A 62 73.75 -38.42 -77.26
CA ASP A 62 73.86 -39.06 -75.95
C ASP A 62 75.30 -39.40 -75.53
N LYS A 63 75.50 -39.31 -74.21
CA LYS A 63 76.64 -39.87 -73.47
C LYS A 63 76.03 -40.65 -72.31
N GLY A 64 76.42 -41.92 -72.15
CA GLY A 64 75.90 -42.76 -71.06
C GLY A 64 76.31 -42.26 -69.67
N PRO A 65 75.65 -42.77 -68.60
CA PRO A 65 75.84 -42.28 -67.24
C PRO A 65 77.32 -42.28 -66.85
N SER A 66 77.79 -41.15 -66.31
CA SER A 66 79.22 -40.91 -66.18
C SER A 66 79.62 -40.30 -64.84
N CYS A 67 79.95 -41.20 -63.91
CA CYS A 67 80.35 -40.89 -62.54
C CYS A 67 81.32 -39.70 -62.37
N GLY A 68 80.94 -38.79 -61.48
CA GLY A 68 81.61 -37.51 -61.22
C GLY A 68 81.08 -36.35 -62.08
N ASN A 69 79.85 -36.43 -62.59
CA ASN A 69 79.25 -35.35 -63.39
C ASN A 69 78.38 -34.37 -62.58
N GLY A 70 78.18 -34.61 -61.28
CA GLY A 70 77.41 -33.77 -60.37
C GLY A 70 75.90 -34.05 -60.40
N ARG A 71 75.48 -35.19 -60.96
CA ARG A 71 74.08 -35.66 -60.96
C ARG A 71 74.07 -37.17 -60.81
N ARG A 72 73.25 -37.69 -59.90
CA ARG A 72 73.03 -39.13 -59.75
C ARG A 72 72.11 -39.64 -60.87
N GLU A 73 72.61 -40.51 -61.73
CA GLU A 73 71.86 -41.05 -62.87
C GLU A 73 71.33 -42.48 -62.59
N SER A 74 70.48 -43.00 -63.48
CA SER A 74 69.83 -44.30 -63.30
C SER A 74 70.83 -45.46 -63.46
N GLY A 75 71.27 -46.02 -62.33
CA GLY A 75 72.32 -47.05 -62.24
C GLY A 75 73.41 -46.74 -61.19
N GLU A 76 73.40 -45.53 -60.65
CA GLU A 76 74.38 -44.99 -59.70
C GLU A 76 73.80 -44.89 -58.29
N ASP A 77 74.59 -45.25 -57.27
CA ASP A 77 74.18 -45.10 -55.86
C ASP A 77 74.40 -43.66 -55.37
N CYS A 78 75.40 -42.99 -55.93
CA CYS A 78 75.82 -41.63 -55.64
C CYS A 78 76.64 -41.11 -56.83
N ASP A 79 76.79 -39.79 -56.99
CA ASP A 79 77.74 -39.16 -57.92
C ASP A 79 78.56 -38.08 -57.18
N GLY A 80 79.87 -38.26 -57.07
CA GLY A 80 80.75 -37.27 -56.43
C GLY A 80 80.36 -36.97 -54.97
N SER A 81 79.81 -35.78 -54.72
CA SER A 81 79.26 -35.38 -53.41
C SER A 81 77.74 -35.55 -53.30
N GLU A 82 77.04 -35.87 -54.39
CA GLU A 82 75.61 -36.17 -54.39
C GLU A 82 75.35 -37.60 -53.93
N LEU A 83 75.18 -37.74 -52.62
CA LEU A 83 74.80 -38.98 -51.94
C LEU A 83 73.28 -39.22 -51.98
N GLY A 84 72.48 -38.30 -52.54
CA GLY A 84 71.02 -38.44 -52.63
C GLY A 84 70.31 -38.58 -51.28
N GLY A 85 70.87 -37.96 -50.22
CA GLY A 85 70.36 -38.07 -48.85
C GLY A 85 70.79 -39.32 -48.08
N ALA A 86 71.62 -40.20 -48.65
CA ALA A 86 72.19 -41.33 -47.93
C ALA A 86 73.29 -40.89 -46.96
N SER A 87 73.26 -41.48 -45.77
CA SER A 87 74.24 -41.33 -44.68
C SER A 87 74.76 -42.70 -44.21
N CYS A 88 75.75 -42.74 -43.32
CA CYS A 88 76.25 -44.02 -42.79
C CYS A 88 75.16 -44.82 -42.06
N GLU A 89 74.32 -44.15 -41.29
CA GLU A 89 73.15 -44.73 -40.60
C GLU A 89 72.16 -45.34 -41.60
N SER A 90 71.94 -44.70 -42.75
CA SER A 90 71.10 -45.24 -43.83
C SER A 90 71.67 -46.53 -44.45
N GLN A 91 72.98 -46.75 -44.33
CA GLN A 91 73.68 -47.95 -44.82
C GLN A 91 73.88 -49.01 -43.71
N GLY A 92 73.28 -48.83 -42.53
CA GLY A 92 73.36 -49.77 -41.41
C GLY A 92 74.62 -49.65 -40.55
N PHE A 93 75.30 -48.51 -40.61
CA PHE A 93 76.42 -48.15 -39.74
C PHE A 93 75.93 -47.27 -38.56
N ALA A 94 76.81 -46.99 -37.60
CA ALA A 94 76.43 -46.28 -36.38
C ALA A 94 76.55 -44.75 -36.51
N GLY A 95 77.53 -44.28 -37.28
CA GLY A 95 77.76 -42.88 -37.62
C GLY A 95 78.89 -42.73 -38.65
N GLY A 96 79.51 -41.56 -38.72
CA GLY A 96 80.66 -41.27 -39.58
C GLY A 96 80.33 -40.69 -40.97
N ALA A 97 81.36 -40.56 -41.81
CA ALA A 97 81.30 -39.85 -43.08
C ALA A 97 81.15 -40.81 -44.27
N LEU A 98 79.94 -40.87 -44.85
CA LEU A 98 79.70 -41.57 -46.11
C LEU A 98 80.30 -40.76 -47.27
N ALA A 99 81.00 -41.42 -48.20
CA ALA A 99 81.50 -40.80 -49.41
C ALA A 99 81.05 -41.56 -50.67
N CYS A 100 81.44 -41.11 -51.86
CA CYS A 100 81.19 -41.82 -53.11
C CYS A 100 82.50 -42.26 -53.76
N LYS A 101 82.58 -43.52 -54.20
CA LYS A 101 83.70 -44.01 -55.02
C LYS A 101 83.55 -43.51 -56.45
N GLY A 102 84.67 -43.35 -57.16
CA GLY A 102 84.69 -43.11 -58.61
C GLY A 102 84.10 -44.24 -59.48
N SER A 103 83.52 -45.26 -58.86
CA SER A 103 82.70 -46.31 -59.47
C SER A 103 81.18 -46.12 -59.22
N CYS A 104 80.77 -44.96 -58.71
CA CYS A 104 79.40 -44.58 -58.35
C CYS A 104 78.67 -45.62 -57.47
N ARG A 105 79.39 -46.01 -56.42
CA ARG A 105 78.96 -46.84 -55.30
C ARG A 105 79.40 -46.16 -54.01
N TYR A 106 78.59 -46.24 -52.96
CA TYR A 106 78.92 -45.62 -51.68
C TYR A 106 80.25 -46.14 -51.13
N ASP A 107 81.04 -45.26 -50.52
CA ASP A 107 82.20 -45.60 -49.72
C ASP A 107 81.85 -45.56 -48.24
N VAL A 108 81.64 -46.75 -47.67
CA VAL A 108 81.39 -46.94 -46.24
C VAL A 108 82.68 -47.05 -45.41
N SER A 109 83.87 -46.81 -46.00
CA SER A 109 85.13 -46.86 -45.26
C SER A 109 85.32 -45.69 -44.26
N GLY A 110 84.54 -44.62 -44.39
CA GLY A 110 84.45 -43.52 -43.41
C GLY A 110 83.34 -43.68 -42.36
N CYS A 111 82.60 -44.80 -42.37
CA CYS A 111 81.50 -45.05 -41.44
C CYS A 111 81.95 -45.81 -40.18
N THR A 112 81.51 -45.37 -39.00
CA THR A 112 81.79 -46.05 -37.72
C THR A 112 80.88 -47.25 -37.52
N ARG A 113 81.34 -48.23 -36.73
CA ARG A 113 80.57 -49.44 -36.43
C ARG A 113 80.44 -49.59 -34.93
N CYS A 114 79.22 -49.86 -34.48
CA CYS A 114 78.96 -50.11 -33.07
C CYS A 114 79.75 -51.32 -32.55
N GLY A 115 80.39 -51.15 -31.40
CA GLY A 115 81.36 -52.09 -30.81
C GLY A 115 82.80 -51.86 -31.26
N ASN A 116 83.20 -50.61 -31.60
CA ASN A 116 84.56 -50.29 -32.02
C ASN A 116 85.54 -50.00 -30.86
N GLY A 117 85.02 -49.69 -29.65
CA GLY A 117 85.82 -49.36 -28.46
C GLY A 117 85.88 -47.87 -28.11
N SER A 118 85.17 -47.02 -28.84
CA SER A 118 85.00 -45.58 -28.61
C SER A 118 83.56 -45.19 -28.91
N ILE A 119 83.01 -44.20 -28.20
CA ILE A 119 81.73 -43.58 -28.56
C ILE A 119 82.05 -42.43 -29.53
N ASP A 120 81.72 -42.61 -30.81
CA ASP A 120 81.99 -41.63 -31.87
C ASP A 120 80.85 -40.62 -32.08
N ASP A 121 81.10 -39.53 -32.83
CA ASP A 121 80.08 -38.53 -33.18
C ASP A 121 78.92 -39.17 -33.98
N GLY A 122 77.77 -39.32 -33.31
CA GLY A 122 76.56 -40.01 -33.81
C GLY A 122 76.06 -41.11 -32.86
N GLU A 123 76.94 -41.63 -32.00
CA GLU A 123 76.67 -42.77 -31.13
C GLU A 123 76.24 -42.33 -29.72
N ALA A 124 75.25 -42.98 -29.11
CA ALA A 124 74.85 -42.72 -27.72
C ALA A 124 75.57 -43.63 -26.71
N CYS A 125 76.21 -44.69 -27.21
CA CYS A 125 76.98 -45.68 -26.46
C CYS A 125 77.75 -46.57 -27.44
N ASP A 126 78.83 -47.21 -27.00
CA ASP A 126 79.56 -48.22 -27.78
C ASP A 126 79.70 -49.50 -26.94
N GLY A 127 78.91 -50.53 -27.26
CA GLY A 127 78.91 -51.83 -26.58
C GLY A 127 78.63 -51.74 -25.07
N ALA A 128 79.70 -51.66 -24.27
CA ALA A 128 79.63 -51.49 -22.81
C ALA A 128 79.90 -50.05 -22.32
N GLN A 129 80.34 -49.15 -23.21
CA GLN A 129 80.56 -47.73 -22.90
C GLN A 129 79.25 -46.96 -23.06
N LEU A 130 78.58 -46.65 -21.95
CA LEU A 130 77.26 -46.00 -21.96
C LEU A 130 77.32 -44.46 -21.82
N GLY A 131 78.46 -43.83 -22.11
CA GLY A 131 78.64 -42.37 -21.98
C GLY A 131 78.48 -41.80 -20.56
N GLY A 132 78.52 -42.66 -19.54
CA GLY A 132 78.17 -42.31 -18.14
C GLY A 132 76.67 -42.39 -17.83
N ALA A 133 75.81 -42.74 -18.80
CA ALA A 133 74.39 -42.96 -18.58
C ALA A 133 74.12 -44.24 -17.77
N SER A 134 73.04 -44.21 -17.01
CA SER A 134 72.50 -45.31 -16.21
C SER A 134 70.97 -45.19 -16.14
N CYS A 135 70.27 -46.25 -15.74
CA CYS A 135 68.84 -46.17 -15.47
C CYS A 135 68.50 -45.01 -14.50
N LYS A 136 69.32 -44.82 -13.45
CA LYS A 136 69.15 -43.75 -12.47
C LYS A 136 69.32 -42.34 -13.06
N SER A 137 70.30 -42.11 -13.94
CA SER A 137 70.48 -40.82 -14.59
C SER A 137 69.46 -40.54 -15.70
N LEU A 138 68.62 -41.53 -16.05
CA LEU A 138 67.55 -41.44 -17.04
C LEU A 138 66.14 -41.43 -16.42
N GLY A 139 66.04 -41.31 -15.08
CA GLY A 139 64.77 -41.17 -14.35
C GLY A 139 64.13 -42.45 -13.82
N PHE A 140 64.83 -43.60 -13.90
CA PHE A 140 64.35 -44.89 -13.38
C PHE A 140 64.93 -45.17 -11.98
N ALA A 141 64.25 -45.99 -11.18
CA ALA A 141 64.67 -46.26 -9.80
C ALA A 141 66.00 -47.03 -9.73
N HIS A 142 66.08 -48.10 -10.50
CA HIS A 142 67.25 -48.99 -10.61
C HIS A 142 67.16 -49.82 -11.91
N GLY A 143 67.98 -50.87 -12.04
CA GLY A 143 68.05 -51.73 -13.23
C GLY A 143 69.34 -51.55 -14.02
N THR A 144 69.46 -52.28 -15.12
CA THR A 144 70.65 -52.32 -15.99
C THR A 144 70.34 -51.59 -17.30
N LEU A 145 71.16 -50.60 -17.64
CA LEU A 145 71.13 -49.95 -18.94
C LEU A 145 72.07 -50.69 -19.89
N SER A 146 71.70 -50.83 -21.17
CA SER A 146 72.50 -51.52 -22.19
C SER A 146 72.61 -50.70 -23.47
N CYS A 147 73.57 -51.04 -24.32
CA CYS A 147 73.67 -50.49 -25.67
C CYS A 147 73.06 -51.46 -26.68
N ASP A 148 72.23 -50.97 -27.61
CA ASP A 148 71.70 -51.76 -28.72
C ASP A 148 72.72 -51.90 -29.87
N ALA A 149 72.46 -52.79 -30.83
CA ALA A 149 73.35 -53.03 -31.96
C ALA A 149 73.43 -51.85 -32.97
N GLY A 150 72.65 -50.78 -32.75
CA GLY A 150 72.67 -49.52 -33.49
C GLY A 150 73.13 -48.34 -32.62
N CYS A 151 73.93 -48.61 -31.57
CA CYS A 151 74.55 -47.62 -30.70
C CYS A 151 73.58 -46.66 -29.97
N ARG A 152 72.38 -47.16 -29.62
CA ARG A 152 71.40 -46.46 -28.78
C ARG A 152 71.27 -47.09 -27.40
N LEU A 153 70.98 -46.26 -26.40
CA LEU A 153 70.74 -46.69 -25.02
C LEU A 153 69.39 -47.43 -24.89
N ASP A 154 69.45 -48.75 -24.75
CA ASP A 154 68.29 -49.59 -24.44
C ASP A 154 67.92 -49.48 -22.96
N LYS A 155 66.65 -49.11 -22.72
CA LYS A 155 66.04 -48.89 -21.41
C LYS A 155 65.15 -50.06 -20.96
N SER A 156 65.05 -51.12 -21.76
CA SER A 156 64.16 -52.28 -21.52
C SER A 156 64.37 -52.96 -20.17
N SER A 157 65.59 -52.90 -19.64
CA SER A 157 66.02 -53.51 -18.36
C SER A 157 66.14 -52.49 -17.20
N CYS A 158 65.58 -51.29 -17.37
CA CYS A 158 65.41 -50.31 -16.30
C CYS A 158 64.06 -50.47 -15.57
N VAL A 159 64.06 -50.30 -14.25
CA VAL A 159 62.88 -50.45 -13.39
C VAL A 159 62.30 -49.06 -13.06
N SER A 160 61.10 -48.79 -13.56
CA SER A 160 60.34 -47.58 -13.22
C SER A 160 59.86 -47.59 -11.77
N ILE A 161 59.71 -46.42 -11.17
CA ILE A 161 58.91 -46.25 -9.94
C ILE A 161 57.46 -46.58 -10.28
N GLY A 162 56.77 -47.35 -9.45
CA GLY A 162 55.42 -47.84 -9.70
C GLY A 162 54.55 -47.75 -8.45
N CYS A 163 53.57 -46.85 -8.48
CA CYS A 163 52.66 -46.62 -7.37
C CYS A 163 51.76 -47.85 -7.10
N GLY A 164 51.58 -48.24 -5.84
CA GLY A 164 50.85 -49.43 -5.42
C GLY A 164 51.73 -50.61 -4.95
N ASP A 165 52.98 -50.38 -4.54
CA ASP A 165 53.90 -51.43 -4.07
C ASP A 165 53.74 -51.81 -2.58
N GLY A 166 53.00 -50.99 -1.82
CA GLY A 166 52.72 -51.16 -0.39
C GLY A 166 53.63 -50.38 0.57
N ALA A 167 54.60 -49.58 0.12
CA ALA A 167 55.45 -48.77 1.00
C ALA A 167 55.96 -47.46 0.38
N ARG A 168 55.43 -46.31 0.85
CA ARG A 168 55.88 -44.96 0.44
C ARG A 168 57.41 -44.82 0.45
N SER A 169 57.97 -44.53 -0.71
CA SER A 169 59.40 -44.51 -0.96
C SER A 169 59.86 -43.25 -1.71
N GLY A 170 61.08 -42.79 -1.41
CA GLY A 170 61.76 -41.75 -2.20
C GLY A 170 61.04 -40.40 -2.27
N ALA A 171 60.29 -40.17 -3.36
CA ALA A 171 59.69 -38.89 -3.74
C ALA A 171 58.16 -38.96 -3.91
N GLU A 172 57.53 -40.02 -3.41
CA GLU A 172 56.09 -40.28 -3.51
C GLU A 172 55.29 -39.48 -2.47
N GLU A 173 54.24 -38.77 -2.91
CA GLU A 173 53.39 -37.99 -2.01
C GLU A 173 52.47 -38.89 -1.18
N CYS A 174 52.01 -39.98 -1.79
CA CYS A 174 51.05 -40.96 -1.26
C CYS A 174 51.36 -42.36 -1.83
N GLU A 175 50.75 -43.42 -1.28
CA GLU A 175 50.88 -44.80 -1.75
C GLU A 175 49.54 -45.53 -1.62
N GLY A 176 48.85 -45.77 -2.74
CA GLY A 176 47.58 -46.48 -2.80
C GLY A 176 46.45 -45.84 -1.98
N GLN A 177 46.32 -46.23 -0.71
CA GLN A 177 45.40 -45.66 0.29
C GLN A 177 46.11 -44.91 1.43
N ASP A 178 47.43 -44.98 1.57
CA ASP A 178 48.19 -44.13 2.48
C ASP A 178 48.36 -42.74 1.84
N LEU A 179 47.67 -41.75 2.41
CA LEU A 179 47.68 -40.36 1.96
C LEU A 179 48.55 -39.47 2.85
N ASP A 180 49.49 -40.00 3.65
CA ASP A 180 50.31 -39.21 4.62
C ASP A 180 49.47 -38.46 5.67
N GLY A 181 48.30 -39.02 6.00
CA GLY A 181 47.28 -38.35 6.79
C GLY A 181 46.70 -37.08 6.15
N LYS A 182 46.99 -36.80 4.87
CA LYS A 182 46.38 -35.68 4.15
C LYS A 182 44.91 -35.96 3.87
N THR A 183 44.17 -34.88 3.90
CA THR A 183 42.79 -34.73 3.45
C THR A 183 42.70 -33.54 2.49
N CYS A 184 41.60 -33.42 1.76
CA CYS A 184 41.28 -32.20 1.00
C CYS A 184 41.43 -30.93 1.88
N THR A 185 40.93 -30.98 3.12
CA THR A 185 41.06 -29.90 4.10
C THR A 185 42.50 -29.57 4.49
N SER A 186 43.39 -30.56 4.60
CA SER A 186 44.82 -30.31 4.84
C SER A 186 45.57 -29.70 3.66
N LEU A 187 45.01 -29.81 2.44
CA LEU A 187 45.55 -29.25 1.19
C LEU A 187 44.86 -27.93 0.77
N GLY A 188 44.02 -27.36 1.64
CA GLY A 188 43.31 -26.10 1.38
C GLY A 188 42.13 -26.24 0.41
N PHE A 189 41.32 -27.28 0.56
CA PHE A 189 40.01 -27.49 -0.07
C PHE A 189 38.96 -27.69 1.03
N ASP A 190 37.72 -27.24 0.86
CA ASP A 190 36.73 -27.25 1.94
C ASP A 190 36.28 -28.66 2.35
N SER A 191 36.25 -29.61 1.40
CA SER A 191 35.89 -31.01 1.63
C SER A 191 36.19 -31.87 0.40
N GLY A 192 35.77 -33.14 0.47
CA GLY A 192 35.89 -34.12 -0.61
C GLY A 192 36.68 -35.37 -0.20
N GLN A 193 36.91 -36.25 -1.17
CA GLN A 193 37.74 -37.45 -1.02
C GLN A 193 39.05 -37.28 -1.77
N LEU A 194 40.12 -37.05 -1.02
CA LEU A 194 41.49 -37.10 -1.54
C LEU A 194 41.84 -38.53 -1.94
N ARG A 195 42.56 -38.70 -3.04
CA ARG A 195 43.00 -40.02 -3.55
C ARG A 195 44.48 -39.98 -3.91
N CYS A 196 45.09 -41.15 -4.12
CA CYS A 196 46.41 -41.25 -4.72
C CYS A 196 46.28 -41.58 -6.20
N ALA A 197 46.96 -40.82 -7.07
CA ALA A 197 47.03 -41.11 -8.50
C ALA A 197 48.06 -42.21 -8.81
N SER A 198 47.99 -42.85 -9.97
CA SER A 198 48.89 -43.95 -10.37
C SER A 198 50.36 -43.53 -10.58
N ASN A 199 50.65 -42.23 -10.52
CA ASN A 199 51.99 -41.64 -10.51
C ASN A 199 52.44 -41.20 -9.09
N CYS A 200 51.73 -41.62 -8.03
CA CYS A 200 52.04 -41.30 -6.63
C CYS A 200 52.08 -39.80 -6.27
N THR A 201 51.26 -39.00 -6.96
CA THR A 201 50.88 -37.64 -6.54
C THR A 201 49.45 -37.60 -6.03
N PHE A 202 49.11 -36.58 -5.25
CA PHE A 202 47.74 -36.38 -4.76
C PHE A 202 46.73 -36.11 -5.89
N ASP A 203 45.74 -36.98 -6.01
CA ASP A 203 44.57 -36.77 -6.86
C ASP A 203 43.53 -35.93 -6.10
N THR A 204 43.51 -34.65 -6.42
CA THR A 204 42.57 -33.66 -5.88
C THR A 204 41.28 -33.55 -6.69
N SER A 205 41.04 -34.39 -7.71
CA SER A 205 39.78 -34.34 -8.49
C SER A 205 38.54 -34.73 -7.68
N GLY A 206 38.73 -35.44 -6.55
CA GLY A 206 37.69 -35.68 -5.55
C GLY A 206 37.57 -34.62 -4.46
N CYS A 207 38.39 -33.56 -4.49
CA CYS A 207 38.36 -32.42 -3.57
C CYS A 207 37.67 -31.22 -4.20
N TRP A 208 36.85 -30.49 -3.42
CA TRP A 208 36.08 -29.34 -3.90
C TRP A 208 36.31 -28.10 -3.03
N ARG A 209 36.01 -26.91 -3.58
CA ARG A 209 36.27 -25.61 -2.96
C ARG A 209 35.04 -24.73 -3.05
N CYS A 210 34.65 -24.20 -1.89
CA CYS A 210 33.57 -23.24 -1.77
C CYS A 210 34.01 -21.88 -2.34
N GLY A 211 33.33 -21.41 -3.38
CA GLY A 211 33.61 -20.15 -4.09
C GLY A 211 34.33 -20.32 -5.44
N ASP A 212 34.15 -21.44 -6.14
CA ASP A 212 34.70 -21.65 -7.50
C ASP A 212 33.78 -21.16 -8.64
N GLY A 213 32.53 -20.85 -8.31
CA GLY A 213 31.46 -20.39 -9.19
C GLY A 213 30.39 -21.44 -9.50
N ILE A 214 30.63 -22.73 -9.22
CA ILE A 214 29.80 -23.84 -9.67
C ILE A 214 29.29 -24.64 -8.47
N ILE A 215 27.96 -24.67 -8.25
CA ILE A 215 27.37 -25.55 -7.23
C ILE A 215 27.52 -27.01 -7.67
N THR A 216 28.38 -27.76 -6.98
CA THR A 216 28.61 -29.19 -7.23
C THR A 216 28.21 -30.03 -6.03
N ALA A 217 27.68 -31.25 -6.22
CA ALA A 217 27.31 -32.07 -5.06
C ALA A 217 28.58 -32.44 -4.25
N PRO A 218 28.67 -32.09 -2.95
CA PRO A 218 27.57 -31.99 -1.97
C PRO A 218 27.19 -30.56 -1.50
N GLU A 219 27.51 -29.53 -2.27
CA GLU A 219 27.21 -28.12 -1.98
C GLU A 219 25.71 -27.80 -2.17
N VAL A 220 25.26 -26.75 -1.46
CA VAL A 220 23.90 -26.18 -1.56
C VAL A 220 23.94 -24.80 -2.25
N CYS A 221 25.09 -24.14 -2.19
CA CYS A 221 25.38 -22.84 -2.77
C CYS A 221 26.90 -22.74 -3.00
N ASP A 222 27.34 -21.81 -3.85
CA ASP A 222 28.76 -21.48 -4.05
C ASP A 222 28.93 -19.96 -3.98
N GLY A 223 29.50 -19.43 -2.90
CA GLY A 223 29.75 -18.00 -2.74
C GLY A 223 28.51 -17.11 -2.93
N SER A 224 28.37 -16.49 -4.10
CA SER A 224 27.19 -15.70 -4.51
C SER A 224 26.23 -16.43 -5.47
N ASN A 225 26.62 -17.60 -5.98
CA ASN A 225 25.76 -18.52 -6.72
C ASN A 225 24.91 -19.33 -5.74
N LEU A 226 23.67 -18.89 -5.50
CA LEU A 226 22.72 -19.55 -4.62
C LEU A 226 21.75 -20.49 -5.39
N GLY A 227 22.00 -20.73 -6.68
CA GLY A 227 21.12 -21.51 -7.53
C GLY A 227 19.72 -20.88 -7.65
N SER A 228 18.70 -21.60 -7.23
CA SER A 228 17.31 -21.10 -7.12
C SER A 228 16.94 -20.57 -5.73
N HIS A 229 17.87 -20.60 -4.76
CA HIS A 229 17.58 -20.22 -3.38
C HIS A 229 17.54 -18.70 -3.19
N THR A 230 16.48 -18.24 -2.56
CA THR A 230 16.24 -16.85 -2.09
C THR A 230 15.57 -16.91 -0.71
N CYS A 231 15.60 -15.81 0.07
CA CYS A 231 14.92 -15.74 1.36
C CYS A 231 13.46 -16.23 1.29
N LYS A 232 12.71 -15.84 0.24
CA LYS A 232 11.35 -16.29 -0.06
C LYS A 232 11.20 -17.81 -0.24
N THR A 233 12.20 -18.49 -0.81
CA THR A 233 12.20 -19.97 -0.89
C THR A 233 12.55 -20.66 0.43
N GLN A 234 13.16 -19.93 1.37
CA GLN A 234 13.54 -20.45 2.70
C GLN A 234 12.50 -20.13 3.79
N GLY A 235 11.38 -19.49 3.41
CA GLY A 235 10.23 -19.20 4.29
C GLY A 235 10.12 -17.75 4.78
N PHE A 236 11.15 -16.94 4.55
CA PHE A 236 11.21 -15.53 4.97
C PHE A 236 10.42 -14.61 4.02
N TYR A 237 10.05 -13.42 4.47
CA TYR A 237 9.39 -12.45 3.60
C TYR A 237 10.33 -11.87 2.54
N GLY A 238 11.55 -11.47 2.89
CA GLY A 238 12.44 -10.76 1.97
C GLY A 238 13.91 -10.74 2.39
N GLY A 239 14.67 -9.81 1.81
CA GLY A 239 16.08 -9.58 2.14
C GLY A 239 17.10 -10.36 1.30
N VAL A 240 18.35 -10.39 1.78
CA VAL A 240 19.53 -10.91 1.08
C VAL A 240 19.96 -12.24 1.69
N LEU A 241 19.75 -13.32 0.94
CA LEU A 241 20.28 -14.64 1.28
C LEU A 241 21.78 -14.69 0.96
N GLY A 242 22.56 -15.39 1.78
CA GLY A 242 23.98 -15.67 1.53
C GLY A 242 24.29 -17.17 1.46
N CYS A 243 25.59 -17.49 1.32
CA CYS A 243 26.11 -18.84 1.43
C CYS A 243 27.07 -18.91 2.62
N GLN A 244 26.92 -19.90 3.51
CA GLN A 244 27.81 -20.04 4.66
C GLN A 244 29.20 -20.56 4.24
N PRO A 245 30.29 -20.19 4.95
CA PRO A 245 31.62 -20.73 4.69
C PRO A 245 31.63 -22.27 4.65
N GLY A 246 32.18 -22.84 3.59
CA GLY A 246 32.15 -24.29 3.33
C GLY A 246 30.85 -24.80 2.70
N CYS A 247 29.99 -23.93 2.15
CA CYS A 247 29.01 -24.19 1.08
C CYS A 247 27.92 -25.26 1.32
N LYS A 248 27.79 -25.78 2.54
CA LYS A 248 26.83 -26.82 2.94
C LYS A 248 25.48 -26.27 3.44
N LEU A 249 25.40 -24.98 3.70
CA LEU A 249 24.25 -24.30 4.29
C LEU A 249 24.11 -22.89 3.71
N LEU A 250 22.86 -22.43 3.59
CA LEU A 250 22.53 -21.07 3.21
C LEU A 250 22.60 -20.16 4.44
N ASP A 251 23.06 -18.92 4.26
CA ASP A 251 23.08 -17.92 5.32
C ASP A 251 21.80 -17.08 5.25
N THR A 252 20.93 -17.25 6.23
CA THR A 252 19.65 -16.53 6.34
C THR A 252 19.75 -15.27 7.20
N SER A 253 20.94 -14.88 7.69
CA SER A 253 21.10 -13.73 8.59
C SER A 253 20.84 -12.36 7.93
N GLY A 254 20.81 -12.31 6.59
CA GLY A 254 20.37 -11.13 5.82
C GLY A 254 18.90 -11.20 5.33
N CYS A 255 18.15 -12.25 5.70
CA CYS A 255 16.71 -12.35 5.43
C CYS A 255 15.90 -11.71 6.56
N HIS A 256 14.73 -11.16 6.22
CA HIS A 256 13.77 -10.59 7.19
C HIS A 256 12.39 -11.24 7.07
N ASP A 257 11.65 -11.24 8.17
CA ASP A 257 10.27 -11.69 8.25
C ASP A 257 9.34 -10.48 8.35
N CYS A 258 8.19 -10.56 7.69
CA CYS A 258 7.18 -9.52 7.76
C CYS A 258 6.61 -9.40 9.18
N GLY A 259 6.81 -8.25 9.83
CA GLY A 259 6.42 -8.03 11.23
C GLY A 259 7.58 -8.17 12.22
N ASP A 260 8.84 -8.02 11.79
CA ASP A 260 10.01 -7.97 12.69
C ASP A 260 10.18 -6.61 13.40
N GLY A 261 9.47 -5.57 12.94
CA GLY A 261 9.47 -4.22 13.48
C GLY A 261 10.34 -3.22 12.71
N VAL A 262 10.91 -3.61 11.56
CA VAL A 262 11.71 -2.74 10.68
C VAL A 262 11.15 -2.77 9.26
N MET A 263 10.54 -1.68 8.81
CA MET A 263 10.05 -1.57 7.43
C MET A 263 11.22 -1.65 6.42
N ASN A 264 11.31 -2.77 5.70
CA ASN A 264 12.34 -3.06 4.70
C ASN A 264 11.95 -2.51 3.30
N THR A 265 12.91 -2.47 2.38
CA THR A 265 12.74 -1.83 1.05
C THR A 265 11.79 -2.55 0.09
N ASP A 266 11.51 -3.84 0.33
CA ASP A 266 10.60 -4.69 -0.43
C ASP A 266 9.23 -4.90 0.26
N GLU A 267 8.96 -4.16 1.33
CA GLU A 267 7.71 -4.13 2.09
C GLU A 267 6.89 -2.85 1.79
N GLU A 268 5.57 -2.93 1.93
CA GLU A 268 4.69 -1.73 1.88
C GLU A 268 4.33 -1.20 3.29
N CYS A 269 4.60 -2.01 4.31
CA CYS A 269 4.47 -1.73 5.74
C CYS A 269 5.17 -2.84 6.55
N ASP A 270 5.48 -2.59 7.82
CA ASP A 270 5.71 -3.62 8.84
C ASP A 270 4.76 -3.34 10.00
N SER A 271 3.94 -4.32 10.40
CA SER A 271 3.07 -4.26 11.59
C SER A 271 2.15 -3.02 11.70
N ALA A 272 2.69 -1.92 12.21
CA ALA A 272 2.04 -0.62 12.39
C ALA A 272 2.88 0.56 11.83
N ASP A 273 4.12 0.32 11.36
CA ASP A 273 4.82 1.26 10.49
C ASP A 273 4.33 1.08 9.06
N HIS A 274 3.83 2.18 8.50
CA HIS A 274 3.29 2.25 7.15
C HIS A 274 4.17 3.15 6.26
N GLY A 275 5.43 3.41 6.63
CA GLY A 275 6.32 4.32 5.91
C GLY A 275 5.80 5.76 5.88
N GLY A 276 5.16 6.18 6.98
CA GLY A 276 4.45 7.47 7.06
C GLY A 276 3.15 7.56 6.24
N LYS A 277 2.72 6.48 5.57
CA LYS A 277 1.44 6.46 4.85
C LYS A 277 0.26 6.44 5.83
N THR A 278 -0.82 7.07 5.40
CA THR A 278 -2.13 7.10 6.06
C THR A 278 -3.21 6.87 5.00
N CYS A 279 -4.42 6.47 5.41
CA CYS A 279 -5.59 6.41 4.52
C CYS A 279 -5.72 7.70 3.68
N LYS A 280 -5.50 8.86 4.32
CA LYS A 280 -5.54 10.18 3.69
C LYS A 280 -4.46 10.42 2.64
N SER A 281 -3.26 9.85 2.80
CA SER A 281 -2.21 9.90 1.77
C SER A 281 -2.49 8.99 0.57
N LEU A 282 -3.45 8.06 0.69
CA LEU A 282 -3.84 7.10 -0.35
C LEU A 282 -5.16 7.48 -1.06
N GLY A 283 -5.74 8.64 -0.73
CA GLY A 283 -6.95 9.17 -1.39
C GLY A 283 -8.27 8.87 -0.68
N TYR A 284 -8.24 8.29 0.52
CA TYR A 284 -9.41 8.14 1.41
C TYR A 284 -9.56 9.38 2.32
N ASP A 285 -10.71 9.58 2.96
CA ASP A 285 -10.91 10.74 3.84
C ASP A 285 -10.35 10.53 5.26
N GLY A 286 -10.41 9.29 5.74
CA GLY A 286 -9.94 8.90 7.07
C GLY A 286 -9.85 7.38 7.29
N GLY A 287 -9.81 6.98 8.55
CA GLY A 287 -9.72 5.59 8.99
C GLY A 287 -8.30 5.12 9.35
N THR A 288 -8.16 3.80 9.50
CA THR A 288 -6.96 3.12 10.00
C THR A 288 -6.37 2.23 8.92
N LEU A 289 -5.10 2.43 8.58
CA LEU A 289 -4.32 1.43 7.85
C LEU A 289 -3.85 0.32 8.81
N SER A 290 -3.78 -0.89 8.28
CA SER A 290 -3.13 -2.03 8.93
C SER A 290 -2.28 -2.78 7.92
N CYS A 291 -1.19 -3.38 8.39
CA CYS A 291 -0.40 -4.31 7.59
C CYS A 291 -0.98 -5.74 7.66
N ASP A 292 -0.93 -6.49 6.55
CA ASP A 292 -1.18 -7.95 6.58
C ASP A 292 0.11 -8.76 6.78
N GLY A 293 -0.03 -10.07 7.02
CA GLY A 293 1.08 -11.02 7.12
C GLY A 293 1.77 -11.34 5.77
N SER A 294 1.60 -10.48 4.77
CA SER A 294 2.35 -10.45 3.50
C SER A 294 2.90 -9.06 3.21
N CYS A 295 3.01 -8.22 4.25
CA CYS A 295 3.52 -6.86 4.25
C CYS A 295 2.92 -5.97 3.16
N LYS A 296 1.59 -6.11 2.99
CA LYS A 296 0.74 -5.25 2.16
C LYS A 296 -0.18 -4.38 3.01
N LEU A 297 -0.42 -3.18 2.49
CA LEU A 297 -1.29 -2.19 3.11
C LEU A 297 -2.76 -2.57 2.89
N VAL A 298 -3.42 -2.98 3.97
CA VAL A 298 -4.85 -3.26 3.98
C VAL A 298 -5.61 -1.96 4.18
N THR A 299 -6.30 -1.51 3.14
CA THR A 299 -7.11 -0.28 3.15
C THR A 299 -8.56 -0.51 3.61
N SER A 300 -8.96 -1.72 4.00
CA SER A 300 -10.34 -1.99 4.45
C SER A 300 -10.69 -1.40 5.84
N GLY A 301 -9.73 -0.78 6.52
CA GLY A 301 -9.97 0.09 7.68
C GLY A 301 -10.02 1.58 7.34
N CYS A 302 -9.81 1.96 6.07
CA CYS A 302 -9.98 3.31 5.55
C CYS A 302 -11.43 3.52 5.06
N TYR A 303 -11.96 4.72 5.28
CA TYR A 303 -13.30 5.12 4.81
C TYR A 303 -13.21 6.30 3.83
N GLY A 304 -14.17 6.39 2.91
CA GLY A 304 -14.26 7.44 1.88
C GLY A 304 -15.63 8.09 1.90
N CYS A 305 -15.67 9.42 2.00
CA CYS A 305 -16.90 10.10 2.40
C CYS A 305 -17.88 10.33 1.24
N GLY A 306 -19.12 9.88 1.42
CA GLY A 306 -20.16 9.88 0.40
C GLY A 306 -20.26 8.55 -0.38
N ASP A 307 -19.85 7.43 0.21
CA ASP A 307 -19.95 6.10 -0.43
C ASP A 307 -21.35 5.44 -0.28
N GLY A 308 -22.19 5.98 0.61
CA GLY A 308 -23.55 5.50 0.85
C GLY A 308 -23.70 4.53 2.03
N ALA A 309 -22.65 4.31 2.84
CA ALA A 309 -22.70 3.44 4.01
C ALA A 309 -21.99 4.07 5.23
N LEU A 310 -22.76 4.46 6.26
CA LEU A 310 -22.20 4.99 7.50
C LEU A 310 -21.34 3.96 8.25
N GLN A 311 -20.05 4.24 8.35
CA GLN A 311 -19.03 3.37 8.96
C GLN A 311 -18.72 3.77 10.41
N SER A 312 -18.14 2.86 11.21
CA SER A 312 -18.01 3.04 12.67
C SER A 312 -16.93 4.06 13.10
N GLN A 313 -16.18 4.62 12.16
CA GLN A 313 -15.21 5.69 12.35
C GLN A 313 -15.66 7.05 11.75
N GLU A 314 -16.88 7.10 11.21
CA GLU A 314 -17.50 8.29 10.64
C GLU A 314 -18.55 8.86 11.59
N GLN A 315 -18.83 10.16 11.47
CA GLN A 315 -19.99 10.77 12.14
C GLN A 315 -21.23 10.77 11.25
N CYS A 316 -21.03 10.85 9.94
CA CYS A 316 -22.05 10.93 8.92
C CYS A 316 -21.42 10.51 7.58
N ASP A 317 -22.22 9.98 6.66
CA ASP A 317 -21.83 9.76 5.25
C ASP A 317 -22.78 10.56 4.35
N GLY A 318 -22.32 11.67 3.75
CA GLY A 318 -23.13 12.50 2.85
C GLY A 318 -24.46 13.00 3.45
N ALA A 319 -25.56 12.27 3.19
CA ALA A 319 -26.90 12.50 3.75
C ALA A 319 -27.30 11.54 4.88
N LEU A 320 -26.53 10.47 5.11
CA LEU A 320 -26.70 9.49 6.18
C LEU A 320 -26.09 10.01 7.48
N LEU A 321 -26.84 10.86 8.19
CA LEU A 321 -26.43 11.47 9.46
C LEU A 321 -26.53 10.51 10.67
N GLY A 322 -26.63 9.20 10.47
CA GLY A 322 -26.81 8.22 11.56
C GLY A 322 -28.11 8.37 12.39
N GLY A 323 -29.07 9.16 11.91
CA GLY A 323 -30.25 9.58 12.68
C GLY A 323 -30.00 10.78 13.61
N GLN A 324 -28.79 11.33 13.62
CA GLN A 324 -28.43 12.50 14.41
C GLN A 324 -29.01 13.79 13.85
N THR A 325 -29.24 14.76 14.73
CA THR A 325 -29.79 16.09 14.42
C THR A 325 -29.02 17.17 15.17
N CYS A 326 -29.23 18.45 14.82
CA CYS A 326 -28.72 19.58 15.60
C CYS A 326 -29.14 19.48 17.09
N ALA A 327 -30.41 19.12 17.35
CA ALA A 327 -30.94 18.86 18.69
C ALA A 327 -30.13 17.81 19.45
N GLY A 328 -29.84 16.66 18.81
CA GLY A 328 -29.02 15.60 19.40
C GLY A 328 -27.53 15.94 19.58
N LEU A 329 -27.07 17.09 19.07
CA LEU A 329 -25.72 17.63 19.27
C LEU A 329 -25.68 18.79 20.29
N GLY A 330 -26.79 19.14 20.94
CA GLY A 330 -26.84 20.25 21.91
C GLY A 330 -26.93 21.64 21.25
N PHE A 331 -27.64 21.72 20.12
CA PHE A 331 -28.18 22.94 19.53
C PHE A 331 -29.71 22.91 19.68
N ASP A 332 -30.40 24.03 19.53
CA ASP A 332 -31.87 24.06 19.71
C ASP A 332 -32.62 23.64 18.43
N GLY A 333 -31.97 23.79 17.27
CA GLY A 333 -32.51 23.34 15.99
C GLY A 333 -31.56 23.56 14.81
N GLY A 334 -32.13 23.51 13.60
CA GLY A 334 -31.45 23.80 12.34
C GLY A 334 -31.23 22.58 11.45
N ASN A 335 -30.48 22.78 10.37
CA ASN A 335 -30.19 21.78 9.33
C ASN A 335 -28.77 21.22 9.49
N LEU A 336 -28.66 20.06 10.14
CA LEU A 336 -27.40 19.31 10.22
C LEU A 336 -27.04 18.75 8.84
N THR A 337 -25.79 18.89 8.42
CA THR A 337 -25.28 18.28 7.19
C THR A 337 -23.95 17.56 7.43
N CYS A 338 -23.39 16.89 6.43
CA CYS A 338 -22.09 16.23 6.54
C CYS A 338 -21.00 17.00 5.78
N LYS A 339 -19.84 17.18 6.40
CA LYS A 339 -18.64 17.67 5.71
C LYS A 339 -18.02 16.56 4.86
N ALA A 340 -17.25 16.93 3.84
CA ALA A 340 -16.50 15.99 3.01
C ALA A 340 -15.48 15.12 3.77
N ASN A 341 -15.12 15.48 5.02
CA ASN A 341 -14.27 14.65 5.89
C ASN A 341 -15.07 13.78 6.89
N CYS A 342 -16.34 13.48 6.59
CA CYS A 342 -17.25 12.63 7.38
C CYS A 342 -17.37 13.04 8.87
N THR A 343 -17.33 14.35 9.10
CA THR A 343 -17.68 15.00 10.39
C THR A 343 -18.89 15.90 10.21
N TYR A 344 -19.64 16.11 11.29
CA TYR A 344 -20.85 16.93 11.25
C TYR A 344 -20.57 18.39 10.81
N GLU A 345 -21.43 18.91 9.95
CA GLU A 345 -21.50 20.32 9.61
C GLU A 345 -22.62 21.01 10.39
N THR A 346 -22.21 21.70 11.45
CA THR A 346 -23.10 22.38 12.41
C THR A 346 -23.30 23.87 12.10
N SER A 347 -22.72 24.42 11.04
CA SER A 347 -22.99 25.81 10.62
C SER A 347 -24.42 26.04 10.11
N GLY A 348 -25.16 24.96 9.83
CA GLY A 348 -26.62 25.00 9.62
C GLY A 348 -27.45 24.84 10.90
N CYS A 349 -26.83 24.64 12.06
CA CYS A 349 -27.49 24.55 13.37
C CYS A 349 -27.48 25.91 14.08
N HIS A 350 -28.59 26.25 14.75
CA HIS A 350 -28.75 27.49 15.52
C HIS A 350 -28.93 27.22 17.02
N ARG A 351 -28.77 28.27 17.83
CA ARG A 351 -29.02 28.24 19.28
C ARG A 351 -29.91 29.40 19.67
N CYS A 352 -30.90 29.11 20.50
CA CYS A 352 -31.89 30.09 20.86
C CYS A 352 -31.30 31.16 21.81
N GLY A 353 -31.49 32.42 21.45
CA GLY A 353 -30.89 33.59 22.10
C GLY A 353 -29.52 33.98 21.54
N ASP A 354 -29.22 33.69 20.26
CA ASP A 354 -27.97 34.15 19.63
C ASP A 354 -28.00 35.63 19.18
N GLY A 355 -29.19 36.25 19.18
CA GLY A 355 -29.45 37.62 18.77
C GLY A 355 -29.91 37.77 17.32
N THR A 356 -30.08 36.66 16.59
CA THR A 356 -30.59 36.62 15.21
C THR A 356 -31.60 35.49 15.02
N LYS A 357 -32.84 35.84 14.65
CA LYS A 357 -33.87 34.86 14.30
C LYS A 357 -33.50 34.05 13.04
N ASN A 358 -33.07 32.79 13.21
CA ASN A 358 -32.39 32.03 12.16
C ASN A 358 -33.24 30.87 11.61
N GLY A 359 -33.38 30.80 10.28
CA GLY A 359 -33.99 29.65 9.58
C GLY A 359 -35.50 29.50 9.81
N LEU A 360 -35.90 28.59 10.71
CA LEU A 360 -37.29 28.23 11.00
C LEU A 360 -37.76 28.64 12.40
N GLU A 361 -36.92 29.27 13.21
CA GLU A 361 -37.25 29.69 14.57
C GLU A 361 -38.41 30.71 14.57
N PRO A 362 -39.46 30.55 15.39
CA PRO A 362 -40.52 31.53 15.58
C PRO A 362 -40.05 32.90 16.10
N CYS A 363 -39.06 32.90 16.99
CA CYS A 363 -38.42 34.06 17.61
C CYS A 363 -37.00 33.69 18.06
N ASP A 364 -36.16 34.67 18.37
CA ASP A 364 -34.88 34.47 19.08
C ASP A 364 -34.77 35.52 20.18
N GLY A 365 -34.64 35.12 21.45
CA GLY A 365 -34.42 36.04 22.57
C GLY A 365 -35.41 37.21 22.65
N SER A 366 -34.99 38.39 22.17
CA SER A 366 -35.81 39.61 22.05
C SER A 366 -36.27 39.94 20.61
N ASP A 367 -35.75 39.26 19.59
CA ASP A 367 -36.30 39.30 18.22
C ASP A 367 -37.52 38.37 18.11
N LEU A 368 -38.69 38.94 18.39
CA LEU A 368 -39.97 38.27 18.26
C LEU A 368 -40.45 38.20 16.79
N GLY A 369 -39.63 38.59 15.81
CA GLY A 369 -39.98 38.64 14.39
C GLY A 369 -41.21 39.50 14.08
N GLY A 370 -41.38 40.59 14.84
CA GLY A 370 -42.55 41.48 14.75
C GLY A 370 -43.85 40.92 15.34
N GLN A 371 -43.84 39.77 16.01
CA GLN A 371 -45.01 39.25 16.71
C GLN A 371 -45.24 39.95 18.06
N THR A 372 -46.49 39.94 18.49
CA THR A 372 -46.98 40.44 19.78
C THR A 372 -48.06 39.50 20.31
N CYS A 373 -48.39 39.57 21.60
CA CYS A 373 -49.59 38.91 22.15
C CYS A 373 -50.83 39.17 21.27
N GLY A 374 -50.91 40.41 20.79
CA GLY A 374 -51.99 40.90 19.95
C GLY A 374 -52.02 40.39 18.51
N SER A 375 -50.93 39.86 17.95
CA SER A 375 -50.92 39.20 16.62
C SER A 375 -51.10 37.69 16.73
N LEU A 376 -50.77 37.10 17.88
CA LEU A 376 -51.00 35.68 18.22
C LEU A 376 -52.41 35.42 18.81
N GLY A 377 -53.26 36.45 18.90
CA GLY A 377 -54.63 36.34 19.42
C GLY A 377 -54.76 36.21 20.94
N GLN A 378 -53.70 36.51 21.69
CA GLN A 378 -53.60 36.30 23.15
C GLN A 378 -53.91 37.57 23.97
N GLY A 379 -54.61 38.56 23.41
CA GLY A 379 -54.89 39.84 24.06
C GLY A 379 -53.79 40.89 23.88
N THR A 380 -53.53 41.69 24.91
CA THR A 380 -52.41 42.63 25.01
C THR A 380 -51.33 42.06 25.96
N GLY A 381 -50.53 42.89 26.64
CA GLY A 381 -49.40 42.43 27.46
C GLY A 381 -48.10 42.20 26.68
N THR A 382 -47.14 41.54 27.32
CA THR A 382 -45.76 41.37 26.84
C THR A 382 -45.56 39.96 26.30
N LEU A 383 -45.17 39.87 25.03
CA LEU A 383 -44.75 38.60 24.42
C LEU A 383 -43.25 38.39 24.68
N ALA A 384 -42.84 37.15 24.95
CA ALA A 384 -41.44 36.77 25.08
C ALA A 384 -41.10 35.54 24.22
N CYS A 385 -39.81 35.18 24.17
CA CYS A 385 -39.32 33.96 23.53
C CYS A 385 -38.77 33.01 24.60
N THR A 386 -39.14 31.74 24.56
CA THR A 386 -38.58 30.71 25.46
C THR A 386 -37.16 30.33 25.04
N GLY A 387 -36.40 29.71 25.94
CA GLY A 387 -35.12 29.06 25.61
C GLY A 387 -35.24 27.82 24.70
N SER A 388 -36.39 27.59 24.07
CA SER A 388 -36.59 26.60 22.99
C SER A 388 -37.26 27.24 21.77
N CYS A 389 -37.09 28.56 21.63
CA CYS A 389 -37.53 29.40 20.51
C CYS A 389 -39.05 29.30 20.19
N THR A 390 -39.86 28.96 21.19
CA THR A 390 -41.32 29.11 21.13
C THR A 390 -41.74 30.44 21.74
N PHE A 391 -42.88 30.97 21.30
CA PHE A 391 -43.48 32.16 21.92
C PHE A 391 -43.96 31.83 23.34
N ASP A 392 -43.45 32.57 24.32
CA ASP A 392 -43.97 32.59 25.68
C ASP A 392 -45.10 33.62 25.76
N THR A 393 -46.32 33.12 25.97
CA THR A 393 -47.55 33.92 26.08
C THR A 393 -48.05 34.03 27.52
N SER A 394 -47.24 33.66 28.52
CA SER A 394 -47.63 33.70 29.94
C SER A 394 -47.86 35.13 30.48
N ALA A 395 -47.21 36.12 29.86
CA ALA A 395 -47.42 37.55 30.14
C ALA A 395 -48.32 38.24 29.10
N CYS A 396 -49.09 37.46 28.32
CA CYS A 396 -50.17 37.96 27.47
C CYS A 396 -51.51 37.93 28.22
N GLY A 397 -52.27 39.02 28.14
CA GLY A 397 -53.51 39.22 28.88
C GLY A 397 -54.05 40.62 28.68
N ALA A 398 -55.01 41.07 29.49
CA ALA A 398 -55.33 42.49 29.57
C ALA A 398 -54.29 43.18 30.46
N THR A 399 -53.79 44.35 30.06
CA THR A 399 -52.98 45.20 30.95
C THR A 399 -53.89 46.02 31.86
N THR A 400 -53.43 46.37 33.06
CA THR A 400 -54.12 47.33 33.93
C THR A 400 -54.47 48.62 33.16
N GLY A 401 -55.72 49.07 33.26
CA GLY A 401 -56.28 50.19 32.50
C GLY A 401 -56.66 49.90 31.03
N ALA A 402 -56.58 48.65 30.54
CA ALA A 402 -57.10 48.29 29.21
C ALA A 402 -58.65 48.31 29.16
N LEU A 403 -59.27 47.95 30.29
CA LEU A 403 -60.65 48.30 30.62
C LEU A 403 -60.64 49.28 31.79
N VAL A 404 -61.64 50.15 31.86
CA VAL A 404 -61.79 51.16 32.92
C VAL A 404 -63.25 51.20 33.36
N ILE A 405 -63.51 51.13 34.66
CA ILE A 405 -64.83 51.36 35.26
C ILE A 405 -65.12 52.86 35.11
N SER A 406 -66.00 53.21 34.17
CA SER A 406 -66.25 54.58 33.71
C SER A 406 -67.39 55.28 34.46
N GLU A 407 -68.38 54.52 34.94
CA GLU A 407 -69.49 55.05 35.72
C GLU A 407 -70.06 53.98 36.67
N LEU A 408 -70.65 54.38 37.79
CA LEU A 408 -71.33 53.48 38.73
C LEU A 408 -72.54 54.12 39.40
N MET A 409 -73.60 53.35 39.63
CA MET A 409 -74.84 53.73 40.32
C MET A 409 -75.01 52.85 41.56
N PRO A 410 -74.63 53.32 42.77
CA PRO A 410 -74.61 52.52 43.98
C PRO A 410 -75.81 52.76 44.92
N ASP A 411 -76.60 53.80 44.68
CA ASP A 411 -77.71 54.20 45.57
C ASP A 411 -78.89 54.74 44.74
N PRO A 412 -79.62 53.89 43.99
CA PRO A 412 -80.68 54.32 43.09
C PRO A 412 -81.93 54.81 43.86
N SER A 413 -82.39 56.03 43.60
CA SER A 413 -83.61 56.56 44.26
C SER A 413 -84.90 56.36 43.46
N ALA A 414 -84.80 55.91 42.20
CA ALA A 414 -85.95 55.70 41.30
C ALA A 414 -86.56 54.29 41.38
N VAL A 415 -85.75 53.30 41.78
CA VAL A 415 -86.12 51.88 42.01
C VAL A 415 -85.28 51.37 43.19
N VAL A 416 -85.57 50.18 43.71
CA VAL A 416 -84.75 49.57 44.78
C VAL A 416 -83.40 49.09 44.26
N ASP A 417 -82.40 49.10 45.15
CA ASP A 417 -80.98 48.79 44.92
C ASP A 417 -80.77 47.48 44.14
N ALA A 418 -81.37 46.39 44.63
CA ALA A 418 -81.47 45.07 43.98
C ALA A 418 -82.23 45.01 42.63
N LYS A 419 -82.43 46.17 41.98
CA LYS A 419 -82.90 46.35 40.61
C LYS A 419 -82.23 47.53 39.89
N GLY A 420 -81.70 48.52 40.62
CA GLY A 420 -81.20 49.78 40.05
C GLY A 420 -79.69 49.97 40.10
N GLU A 421 -78.96 49.09 40.80
CA GLU A 421 -77.50 49.10 40.80
C GLU A 421 -76.92 48.67 39.45
N TRP A 422 -75.86 49.37 39.02
CA TRP A 422 -75.07 49.02 37.85
C TRP A 422 -73.69 49.69 37.84
N ILE A 423 -72.80 49.14 37.01
CA ILE A 423 -71.51 49.72 36.64
C ILE A 423 -71.40 49.80 35.11
N GLU A 424 -70.68 50.80 34.61
CA GLU A 424 -70.27 50.91 33.22
C GLU A 424 -68.77 50.62 33.10
N ILE A 425 -68.39 49.85 32.07
CA ILE A 425 -67.01 49.55 31.73
C ILE A 425 -66.71 50.08 30.33
N TYR A 426 -65.75 51.00 30.26
CA TYR A 426 -65.13 51.51 29.04
C TYR A 426 -63.99 50.59 28.58
N ASN A 427 -63.82 50.44 27.26
CA ASN A 427 -62.69 49.74 26.67
C ASN A 427 -61.68 50.74 26.07
N ALA A 428 -60.54 50.90 26.74
CA ALA A 428 -59.44 51.76 26.33
C ALA A 428 -58.47 51.09 25.34
N ASP A 429 -58.56 49.76 25.16
CA ASP A 429 -57.75 49.00 24.20
C ASP A 429 -58.15 49.30 22.75
N ASN A 430 -57.24 49.03 21.81
CA ASN A 430 -57.47 49.13 20.37
C ASN A 430 -58.21 47.91 19.78
N LYS A 431 -58.67 46.97 20.62
CA LYS A 431 -59.33 45.72 20.21
C LYS A 431 -60.63 45.48 20.96
N THR A 432 -61.54 44.74 20.33
CA THR A 432 -62.76 44.27 20.98
C THR A 432 -62.41 43.27 22.09
N ILE A 433 -62.77 43.58 23.34
CA ILE A 433 -62.60 42.69 24.49
C ILE A 433 -63.91 41.94 24.77
N ASN A 434 -63.81 40.67 25.19
CA ASN A 434 -64.94 39.86 25.65
C ASN A 434 -64.81 39.65 27.16
N LEU A 435 -65.81 40.07 27.95
CA LEU A 435 -65.77 39.95 29.42
C LEU A 435 -66.03 38.52 29.93
N LYS A 436 -66.28 37.55 29.06
CA LYS A 436 -66.57 36.17 29.48
C LYS A 436 -65.43 35.56 30.29
N GLY A 437 -65.73 35.12 31.51
CA GLY A 437 -64.77 34.57 32.47
C GLY A 437 -64.04 35.63 33.32
N TRP A 438 -64.26 36.93 33.07
CA TRP A 438 -63.79 38.00 33.94
C TRP A 438 -64.58 38.00 35.26
N LYS A 439 -64.00 38.59 36.30
CA LYS A 439 -64.53 38.58 37.67
C LYS A 439 -64.72 40.02 38.17
N LEU A 440 -65.94 40.35 38.56
CA LEU A 440 -66.20 41.47 39.48
C LEU A 440 -65.96 40.97 40.91
N LYS A 441 -65.33 41.78 41.76
CA LYS A 441 -65.11 41.48 43.19
C LYS A 441 -65.22 42.74 44.03
N ASP A 442 -65.55 42.54 45.30
CA ASP A 442 -65.25 43.45 46.42
C ASP A 442 -63.93 42.98 47.12
N LEU A 443 -63.37 43.79 48.03
CA LEU A 443 -62.26 43.40 48.92
C LEU A 443 -62.67 42.36 49.98
N GLY A 444 -63.97 42.14 50.21
CA GLY A 444 -64.52 41.08 51.05
C GLY A 444 -64.56 39.70 50.40
N SER A 445 -65.68 38.98 50.54
CA SER A 445 -65.86 37.62 50.00
C SER A 445 -66.55 37.56 48.65
N ASP A 446 -67.15 38.66 48.22
CA ASP A 446 -68.25 38.62 47.28
C ASP A 446 -67.74 38.89 45.86
N SER A 447 -68.07 37.98 44.94
CA SER A 447 -67.51 38.00 43.59
C SER A 447 -68.45 37.36 42.58
N HIS A 448 -68.44 37.92 41.37
CA HIS A 448 -69.28 37.48 40.26
C HIS A 448 -68.46 37.17 39.02
N VAL A 449 -68.66 36.00 38.42
CA VAL A 449 -68.01 35.61 37.16
C VAL A 449 -68.94 35.89 36.00
N ILE A 450 -68.50 36.69 35.04
CA ILE A 450 -69.29 37.03 33.85
C ILE A 450 -69.39 35.79 32.94
N ALA A 451 -70.53 35.10 32.99
CA ALA A 451 -70.69 33.76 32.43
C ALA A 451 -70.96 33.73 30.90
N SER A 452 -71.45 34.82 30.32
CA SER A 452 -71.83 34.93 28.90
C SER A 452 -70.90 35.85 28.11
N ASP A 453 -70.99 35.79 26.77
CA ASP A 453 -70.21 36.63 25.88
C ASP A 453 -70.71 38.09 25.88
N VAL A 454 -69.86 39.00 26.37
CA VAL A 454 -70.13 40.43 26.49
C VAL A 454 -69.00 41.18 25.79
N LEU A 455 -69.27 41.63 24.55
CA LEU A 455 -68.28 42.22 23.67
C LEU A 455 -68.28 43.75 23.77
N ILE A 456 -67.14 44.35 24.12
CA ILE A 456 -66.92 45.81 24.11
C ILE A 456 -65.98 46.14 22.94
N PRO A 457 -66.42 46.86 21.89
CA PRO A 457 -65.54 47.34 20.83
C PRO A 457 -64.45 48.32 21.34
N PRO A 458 -63.40 48.62 20.55
CA PRO A 458 -62.41 49.63 20.90
C PRO A 458 -63.08 51.00 21.11
N GLY A 459 -62.80 51.68 22.23
CA GLY A 459 -63.46 52.93 22.61
C GLY A 459 -64.96 52.81 22.88
N GLY A 460 -65.46 51.57 23.05
CA GLY A 460 -66.85 51.28 23.40
C GLY A 460 -67.07 51.22 24.91
N TYR A 461 -68.34 51.19 25.29
CA TYR A 461 -68.80 51.10 26.68
C TYR A 461 -69.80 49.94 26.81
N VAL A 462 -69.93 49.39 28.02
CA VAL A 462 -70.96 48.40 28.35
C VAL A 462 -71.43 48.57 29.79
N VAL A 463 -72.75 48.50 30.01
CA VAL A 463 -73.35 48.53 31.35
C VAL A 463 -73.64 47.11 31.83
N LEU A 464 -73.22 46.80 33.06
CA LEU A 464 -73.51 45.57 33.79
C LEU A 464 -74.35 45.96 35.01
N GLY A 465 -75.42 45.24 35.33
CA GLY A 465 -76.33 45.65 36.40
C GLY A 465 -77.10 44.52 37.05
N ASN A 466 -77.85 44.85 38.11
CA ASN A 466 -78.58 43.87 38.92
C ASN A 466 -79.95 43.43 38.33
N ASN A 467 -80.31 43.93 37.14
CA ASN A 467 -81.57 43.63 36.43
C ASN A 467 -81.52 44.14 34.98
N ASP A 468 -81.70 43.28 33.96
CA ASP A 468 -81.74 43.71 32.55
C ASP A 468 -83.12 44.21 32.05
N ASP A 469 -84.18 44.04 32.85
CA ASP A 469 -85.50 44.60 32.53
C ASP A 469 -85.53 46.13 32.73
N SER A 470 -85.28 46.84 31.63
CA SER A 470 -85.45 48.30 31.51
C SER A 470 -86.79 48.85 32.01
N ALA A 471 -87.87 48.05 32.06
CA ALA A 471 -89.15 48.50 32.61
C ALA A 471 -89.20 48.50 34.16
N THR A 472 -88.25 47.84 34.83
CA THR A 472 -88.17 47.78 36.30
C THR A 472 -86.81 48.09 36.93
N ASN A 473 -85.76 48.34 36.13
CA ASN A 473 -84.44 48.82 36.62
C ASN A 473 -84.28 50.36 36.65
N GLY A 474 -85.32 51.11 36.27
CA GLY A 474 -85.27 52.57 36.16
C GLY A 474 -85.08 53.13 34.74
N GLY A 475 -84.98 52.27 33.72
CA GLY A 475 -84.85 52.65 32.31
C GLY A 475 -83.44 52.46 31.73
N VAL A 476 -82.55 51.80 32.47
CA VAL A 476 -81.14 51.59 32.10
C VAL A 476 -81.03 50.46 31.09
N THR A 477 -80.20 50.64 30.06
CA THR A 477 -79.90 49.58 29.09
C THR A 477 -78.72 48.74 29.57
N VAL A 478 -78.98 47.90 30.57
CA VAL A 478 -78.03 46.89 31.05
C VAL A 478 -77.80 45.86 29.94
N ARG A 479 -76.54 45.48 29.70
CA ARG A 479 -76.15 44.49 28.68
C ARG A 479 -75.83 43.11 29.27
N TYR A 480 -75.55 43.05 30.57
CA TYR A 480 -75.29 41.82 31.30
C TYR A 480 -75.85 41.92 32.72
N ASP A 481 -76.73 40.98 33.07
CA ASP A 481 -77.34 40.88 34.39
C ASP A 481 -76.48 40.02 35.33
N TYR A 482 -76.13 40.56 36.50
CA TYR A 482 -75.46 39.83 37.59
C TYR A 482 -76.42 39.38 38.72
N GLY A 483 -77.73 39.61 38.58
CA GLY A 483 -78.79 38.78 39.17
C GLY A 483 -78.81 38.67 40.70
N GLY A 484 -78.36 39.70 41.41
CA GLY A 484 -78.32 39.74 42.87
C GLY A 484 -77.29 38.82 43.52
N THR A 485 -76.22 38.45 42.80
CA THR A 485 -75.07 37.71 43.36
C THR A 485 -73.88 38.60 43.76
N TRP A 486 -73.96 39.89 43.44
CA TRP A 486 -73.03 40.96 43.83
C TRP A 486 -73.84 42.26 43.93
N TYR A 487 -73.39 43.20 44.77
CA TYR A 487 -74.12 44.41 45.14
C TYR A 487 -73.15 45.60 45.27
N LEU A 488 -73.70 46.81 45.37
CA LEU A 488 -72.96 48.04 45.60
C LEU A 488 -73.40 48.71 46.91
N GLY A 489 -72.49 48.89 47.87
CA GLY A 489 -72.76 49.57 49.13
C GLY A 489 -73.18 51.03 48.93
N ASN A 490 -74.41 51.40 49.32
CA ASN A 490 -74.98 52.73 49.09
C ASN A 490 -74.10 53.88 49.63
N SER A 491 -73.38 53.65 50.74
CA SER A 491 -72.56 54.66 51.43
C SER A 491 -71.08 54.71 51.00
N GLY A 492 -70.65 53.79 50.12
CA GLY A 492 -69.26 53.53 49.79
C GLY A 492 -68.94 52.05 49.79
N ASP A 493 -68.08 51.63 48.85
CA ASP A 493 -67.71 50.24 48.55
C ASP A 493 -66.46 50.20 47.65
N GLU A 494 -65.92 49.00 47.41
CA GLU A 494 -64.80 48.75 46.52
C GLU A 494 -65.21 47.86 45.32
N VAL A 495 -65.09 48.38 44.09
CA VAL A 495 -65.37 47.64 42.85
C VAL A 495 -64.06 47.26 42.17
N LEU A 496 -63.74 45.96 42.10
CA LEU A 496 -62.53 45.45 41.45
C LEU A 496 -62.87 44.61 40.21
N LEU A 497 -62.21 44.92 39.09
CA LEU A 497 -62.32 44.21 37.82
C LEU A 497 -61.08 43.35 37.56
N PHE A 498 -61.26 42.03 37.61
CA PHE A 498 -60.22 41.03 37.37
C PHE A 498 -60.42 40.31 36.03
N ASP A 499 -59.31 40.02 35.34
CA ASP A 499 -59.30 39.17 34.15
C ASP A 499 -59.52 37.68 34.52
N PRO A 500 -59.69 36.77 33.54
CA PRO A 500 -59.82 35.34 33.80
C PRO A 500 -58.62 34.72 34.54
N GLN A 501 -57.43 35.31 34.45
CA GLN A 501 -56.17 34.89 35.06
C GLN A 501 -55.97 35.37 36.52
N ASP A 502 -56.90 36.18 37.05
CA ASP A 502 -56.81 36.86 38.36
C ASP A 502 -55.77 37.99 38.42
N THR A 503 -55.42 38.57 37.27
CA THR A 503 -54.81 39.91 37.19
C THR A 503 -55.85 40.97 37.52
N LEU A 504 -55.51 41.94 38.38
CA LEU A 504 -56.32 43.13 38.58
C LEU A 504 -56.14 44.09 37.39
N ILE A 505 -57.24 44.37 36.68
CA ILE A 505 -57.24 45.23 35.49
C ILE A 505 -57.65 46.65 35.83
N ASP A 506 -58.63 46.81 36.72
CA ASP A 506 -59.07 48.12 37.19
C ASP A 506 -59.74 48.01 38.57
N GLN A 507 -59.77 49.09 39.34
CA GLN A 507 -60.56 49.16 40.58
C GLN A 507 -61.01 50.58 40.91
N VAL A 508 -62.20 50.73 41.49
CA VAL A 508 -62.72 51.99 42.02
C VAL A 508 -63.10 51.84 43.48
N VAL A 509 -62.65 52.78 44.30
CA VAL A 509 -63.07 52.94 45.70
C VAL A 509 -63.94 54.19 45.78
N TYR A 510 -65.17 54.06 46.29
CA TYR A 510 -66.09 55.20 46.42
C TYR A 510 -66.70 55.31 47.82
N GLY A 511 -67.31 56.46 48.14
CA GLY A 511 -67.98 56.67 49.43
C GLY A 511 -68.03 58.14 49.85
N GLY A 512 -68.05 58.42 51.15
CA GLY A 512 -67.90 59.76 51.69
C GLY A 512 -68.92 60.80 51.18
N THR A 513 -68.43 61.98 50.76
CA THR A 513 -69.28 63.14 50.39
C THR A 513 -69.37 63.40 48.88
N TRP A 514 -69.03 62.42 48.04
CA TRP A 514 -68.94 62.57 46.57
C TRP A 514 -69.85 61.60 45.79
N HIS A 515 -70.67 60.80 46.50
CA HIS A 515 -71.85 60.10 45.97
C HIS A 515 -73.13 60.73 46.54
N THR A 516 -74.30 60.46 45.96
CA THR A 516 -75.60 60.92 46.48
C THR A 516 -76.75 60.08 45.90
N ALA A 517 -77.72 59.72 46.75
CA ALA A 517 -78.92 58.97 46.37
C ALA A 517 -79.58 59.47 45.07
N GLY A 518 -79.67 58.60 44.07
CA GLY A 518 -80.24 58.87 42.75
C GLY A 518 -79.28 59.46 41.71
N ALA A 519 -77.99 59.56 42.00
CA ALA A 519 -76.98 60.01 41.05
C ALA A 519 -75.86 58.96 40.89
N SER A 520 -75.46 58.72 39.64
CA SER A 520 -74.26 57.95 39.32
C SER A 520 -72.99 58.78 39.55
N ILE A 521 -71.87 58.08 39.73
CA ILE A 521 -70.52 58.67 39.79
C ILE A 521 -69.78 58.28 38.52
N SER A 522 -69.34 59.25 37.72
CA SER A 522 -68.63 59.01 36.45
C SER A 522 -67.21 59.59 36.41
N LEU A 523 -66.31 58.86 35.75
CA LEU A 523 -64.91 59.19 35.59
C LEU A 523 -64.71 60.26 34.51
N THR A 524 -64.52 61.51 34.95
CA THR A 524 -64.38 62.67 34.02
C THR A 524 -63.13 62.64 33.14
N ASN A 525 -62.15 61.77 33.40
CA ASN A 525 -60.96 61.57 32.57
C ASN A 525 -60.60 60.08 32.51
N LEU A 526 -61.00 59.41 31.43
CA LEU A 526 -60.75 57.98 31.16
C LEU A 526 -59.26 57.62 30.95
N GLY A 527 -58.38 58.62 30.91
CA GLY A 527 -56.91 58.43 30.88
C GLY A 527 -56.22 58.76 32.22
N ALA A 528 -56.99 58.95 33.30
CA ALA A 528 -56.48 58.98 34.66
C ALA A 528 -56.87 57.69 35.39
N ASP A 529 -56.08 57.35 36.41
CA ASP A 529 -56.46 56.37 37.42
C ASP A 529 -57.74 56.83 38.14
N ASN A 530 -58.68 55.92 38.34
CA ASN A 530 -59.95 56.13 39.04
C ASN A 530 -59.88 55.78 40.53
N ASN A 531 -58.71 55.38 41.03
CA ASN A 531 -58.37 55.33 42.45
C ASN A 531 -58.07 56.72 43.02
N VAL A 532 -58.63 57.03 44.19
CA VAL A 532 -58.58 58.35 44.84
C VAL A 532 -58.29 58.22 46.34
#